data_AF-A0A0R1Y6X7-F1
#
_entry.id   AF-A0A0R1Y6X7-F1
#
_cell.length_a   1.000
_cell.length_b   1.000
_cell.length_c   1.000
_cell.angle_alpha   90.00
_cell.angle_beta   90.00
_cell.angle_gamma   90.00
#
_symmetry.space_group_name_H-M   'P 1'
#
loop_
_entity.id
_entity.type
_entity.pdbx_description
1 polymer ?
#
loop_
_entity_poly.entity_id
_entity_poly.type
_entity_poly.pdbx_seq_one_letter_code
_entity_poly.pdbx_strand_id
1 'polypeptide(L)'
;MKISKRLIKIIGSITICAGSMFMLSGCGDVQNFALNMRQSTFGLPLTIATYDFEGQKIDQIKTNKAYIHTDDNMSQKSSNGDEQSSVIDIDYGKNRSIHVGSTLLAWEGIKNYTDIYNHNHVNVNTKNENDKSIPFVNRFYNNFKNSWGGNGTVVFIKSHSGAPIGAFYGKHVSIHKTKVKNATDFVIDGHRLFCYRCDYTTYPVHVLKSMAQNQKVDTHKSAPKVSTK
;
A
#
# COMPACT_ATOMS: atom_id res chain seq x y z
N MET A 1 -27.46 -5.79 -48.40
CA MET A 1 -27.34 -4.46 -47.75
C MET A 1 -26.00 -3.84 -48.16
N LYS A 2 -25.96 -2.85 -49.06
CA LYS A 2 -24.71 -2.21 -49.52
C LYS A 2 -24.33 -1.10 -48.54
N ILE A 3 -23.36 -1.37 -47.67
CA ILE A 3 -22.83 -0.37 -46.74
C ILE A 3 -22.11 0.71 -47.54
N SER A 4 -22.44 1.97 -47.32
CA SER A 4 -21.89 3.08 -48.11
C SER A 4 -20.40 3.29 -47.77
N LYS A 5 -19.60 3.69 -48.77
CA LYS A 5 -18.17 4.00 -48.57
C LYS A 5 -17.92 5.10 -47.52
N ARG A 6 -18.93 5.92 -47.21
CA ARG A 6 -18.90 6.92 -46.14
C ARG A 6 -19.00 6.28 -44.75
N LEU A 7 -19.85 5.27 -44.58
CA LEU A 7 -19.98 4.52 -43.32
C LEU A 7 -18.69 3.77 -42.96
N ILE A 8 -17.99 3.19 -43.95
CA ILE A 8 -16.71 2.51 -43.73
C ILE A 8 -15.63 3.49 -43.24
N LYS A 9 -15.59 4.71 -43.80
CA LYS A 9 -14.66 5.76 -43.35
C LYS A 9 -14.96 6.26 -41.93
N ILE A 10 -16.24 6.41 -41.58
CA ILE A 10 -16.65 6.83 -40.24
C ILE A 10 -16.31 5.76 -39.20
N ILE A 11 -16.60 4.49 -39.50
CA ILE A 11 -16.24 3.36 -38.62
C ILE A 11 -14.72 3.28 -38.46
N GLY A 12 -13.95 3.38 -39.55
CA GLY A 12 -12.49 3.39 -39.48
C GLY A 12 -11.91 4.54 -38.65
N SER A 13 -12.48 5.75 -38.76
CA SER A 13 -12.07 6.91 -37.96
C SER A 13 -12.40 6.73 -36.48
N ILE A 14 -13.55 6.15 -36.14
CA ILE A 14 -13.94 5.89 -34.74
C ILE A 14 -13.03 4.84 -34.11
N THR A 15 -12.66 3.79 -34.84
CA THR A 15 -11.74 2.75 -34.34
C THR A 15 -10.34 3.31 -34.08
N ILE A 16 -9.84 4.21 -34.95
CA ILE A 16 -8.54 4.87 -34.77
C ILE A 16 -8.58 5.84 -33.58
N CYS A 17 -9.64 6.64 -33.45
CA CYS A 17 -9.80 7.55 -32.30
C CYS A 17 -9.95 6.78 -30.98
N ALA A 18 -10.74 5.70 -30.95
CA ALA A 18 -10.87 4.85 -29.78
C ALA A 18 -9.53 4.17 -29.41
N GLY A 19 -8.77 3.68 -30.41
CA GLY A 19 -7.43 3.14 -30.20
C GLY A 19 -6.44 4.15 -29.61
N SER A 20 -6.51 5.40 -30.04
CA SER A 20 -5.66 6.48 -29.51
C SER A 20 -6.03 6.90 -28.08
N MET A 21 -7.29 6.77 -27.66
CA MET A 21 -7.72 7.06 -26.29
C MET A 21 -7.17 6.06 -25.27
N PHE A 22 -6.98 4.79 -25.65
CA PHE A 22 -6.35 3.80 -24.78
C PHE A 22 -4.86 4.08 -24.51
N MET A 23 -4.19 4.80 -25.42
CA MET A 23 -2.76 5.13 -25.29
C MET A 23 -2.49 6.30 -24.33
N LEU A 24 -3.51 7.09 -23.97
CA LEU A 24 -3.38 8.20 -23.02
C LEU A 24 -3.51 7.78 -21.55
N SER A 25 -3.85 6.52 -21.27
CA SER A 25 -3.98 6.02 -19.90
C SER A 25 -2.59 5.73 -19.33
N GLY A 26 -2.26 6.26 -18.15
CA GLY A 26 -1.00 5.92 -17.50
C GLY A 26 -0.90 4.41 -17.27
N CYS A 27 0.30 3.83 -17.42
CA CYS A 27 0.52 2.38 -17.21
C CYS A 27 -0.01 1.90 -15.84
N GLY A 28 0.09 2.75 -14.81
CA GLY A 28 -0.47 2.48 -13.49
C GLY A 28 -2.00 2.40 -13.44
N ASP A 29 -2.71 3.22 -14.21
CA ASP A 29 -4.18 3.24 -14.24
C ASP A 29 -4.73 1.98 -14.91
N VAL A 30 -4.09 1.54 -16.00
CA VAL A 30 -4.45 0.30 -16.71
C VAL A 30 -4.27 -0.91 -15.79
N GLN A 31 -3.15 -0.97 -15.07
CA GLN A 31 -2.91 -2.06 -14.11
C GLN A 31 -3.92 -2.03 -12.96
N ASN A 32 -4.22 -0.84 -12.42
CA ASN A 32 -5.21 -0.68 -11.36
C ASN A 32 -6.60 -1.13 -11.80
N PHE A 33 -7.01 -0.77 -13.03
CA PHE A 33 -8.27 -1.23 -13.62
C PHE A 33 -8.32 -2.75 -13.77
N ALA A 34 -7.26 -3.35 -14.31
CA ALA A 34 -7.16 -4.80 -14.46
C ALA A 34 -7.24 -5.53 -13.11
N LEU A 35 -6.58 -5.01 -12.07
CA LEU A 35 -6.65 -5.55 -10.71
C LEU A 35 -8.05 -5.42 -10.11
N ASN A 36 -8.72 -4.27 -10.29
CA ASN A 36 -10.09 -4.06 -9.83
C ASN A 36 -11.07 -5.03 -10.51
N MET A 37 -10.94 -5.22 -11.82
CA MET A 37 -11.75 -6.19 -12.57
C MET A 37 -11.48 -7.63 -12.12
N ARG A 38 -10.22 -7.99 -11.90
CA ARG A 38 -9.85 -9.32 -11.41
C ARG A 38 -10.39 -9.56 -10.00
N GLN A 39 -10.28 -8.58 -9.11
CA GLN A 39 -10.82 -8.65 -7.76
C GLN A 39 -12.33 -8.83 -7.77
N SER A 40 -13.07 -8.05 -8.56
CA SER A 40 -14.54 -8.15 -8.59
C SER A 40 -15.06 -9.43 -9.26
N THR A 41 -14.31 -10.00 -10.21
CA THR A 41 -14.77 -11.14 -11.01
C THR A 41 -14.29 -12.49 -10.47
N PHE A 42 -13.04 -12.58 -10.04
CA PHE A 42 -12.38 -13.85 -9.68
C PHE A 42 -11.83 -13.87 -8.26
N GLY A 43 -11.80 -12.72 -7.59
CA GLY A 43 -11.10 -12.50 -6.33
C GLY A 43 -9.59 -12.40 -6.55
N LEU A 44 -8.91 -11.79 -5.57
CA LEU A 44 -7.44 -11.74 -5.52
C LEU A 44 -6.92 -12.65 -4.40
N PRO A 45 -5.73 -13.27 -4.57
CA PRO A 45 -5.05 -13.94 -3.48
C PRO A 45 -4.49 -12.88 -2.53
N LEU A 46 -5.11 -12.69 -1.37
CA LEU A 46 -4.76 -11.65 -0.43
C LEU A 46 -4.30 -12.23 0.90
N THR A 47 -3.29 -11.57 1.47
CA THR A 47 -3.08 -11.57 2.91
C THR A 47 -3.76 -10.34 3.47
N ILE A 48 -4.66 -10.53 4.43
CA ILE A 48 -5.45 -9.48 5.07
C ILE A 48 -5.06 -9.46 6.55
N ALA A 49 -4.77 -8.29 7.09
CA ALA A 49 -4.45 -8.13 8.50
C ALA A 49 -5.09 -6.86 9.05
N THR A 50 -5.59 -6.94 10.29
CA THR A 50 -6.09 -5.78 11.02
C THR A 50 -5.12 -5.37 12.12
N TYR A 51 -5.17 -4.07 12.45
CA TYR A 51 -4.28 -3.47 13.44
C TYR A 51 -5.07 -2.59 14.40
N ASP A 52 -4.66 -2.61 15.66
CA ASP A 52 -5.20 -1.72 16.68
C ASP A 52 -4.74 -0.27 16.45
N PHE A 53 -5.16 0.62 17.35
CA PHE A 53 -4.80 2.02 17.29
C PHE A 53 -3.27 2.24 17.37
N GLU A 54 -2.58 1.48 18.22
CA GLU A 54 -1.13 1.54 18.44
C GLU A 54 -0.32 0.80 17.36
N GLY A 55 -0.98 0.25 16.34
CA GLY A 55 -0.34 -0.46 15.23
C GLY A 55 0.09 -1.89 15.57
N GLN A 56 -0.42 -2.48 16.66
CA GLN A 56 -0.25 -3.90 16.92
C GLN A 56 -1.18 -4.70 16.01
N LYS A 57 -0.64 -5.76 15.40
CA LYS A 57 -1.42 -6.67 14.56
C LYS A 57 -2.37 -7.49 15.43
N ILE A 58 -3.66 -7.40 15.15
CA ILE A 58 -4.71 -8.13 15.89
C ILE A 58 -4.92 -9.50 15.26
N ASP A 59 -5.17 -9.55 13.95
CA ASP A 59 -5.41 -10.78 13.21
C ASP A 59 -4.75 -10.76 11.82
N GLN A 60 -4.66 -11.95 11.23
CA GLN A 60 -4.19 -12.12 9.87
C GLN A 60 -4.81 -13.35 9.21
N ILE A 61 -5.35 -13.16 8.01
CA ILE A 61 -5.93 -14.21 7.18
C ILE A 61 -5.19 -14.24 5.85
N LYS A 62 -4.91 -15.45 5.35
CA LYS A 62 -4.37 -15.68 4.01
C LYS A 62 -5.38 -16.47 3.21
N THR A 63 -5.75 -15.95 2.04
CA THR A 63 -6.72 -16.60 1.14
C THR A 63 -6.28 -16.49 -0.30
N ASN A 64 -6.65 -17.49 -1.10
CA ASN A 64 -6.38 -17.51 -2.54
C ASN A 64 -7.39 -16.69 -3.35
N LYS A 65 -8.55 -16.37 -2.76
CA LYS A 65 -9.62 -15.58 -3.36
C LYS A 65 -10.26 -14.72 -2.29
N ALA A 66 -10.10 -13.41 -2.42
CA ALA A 66 -10.73 -12.40 -1.60
C ALA A 66 -11.40 -11.34 -2.49
N TYR A 67 -12.57 -10.90 -2.07
CA TYR A 67 -13.30 -9.78 -2.64
C TYR A 67 -13.47 -8.71 -1.57
N ILE A 68 -12.86 -7.54 -1.77
CA ILE A 68 -13.03 -6.39 -0.88
C ILE A 68 -14.04 -5.44 -1.50
N HIS A 69 -15.08 -5.09 -0.75
CA HIS A 69 -16.12 -4.15 -1.15
C HIS A 69 -16.68 -3.37 0.06
N THR A 70 -17.38 -2.27 -0.20
CA THR A 70 -18.13 -1.56 0.84
C THR A 70 -19.46 -2.31 1.07
N ASP A 71 -19.86 -2.47 2.33
CA ASP A 71 -21.21 -2.90 2.68
C ASP A 71 -22.14 -1.68 2.62
N ASP A 72 -22.86 -1.50 1.52
CA ASP A 72 -23.75 -0.34 1.31
C ASP A 72 -24.95 -0.32 2.27
N ASN A 73 -25.32 -1.47 2.85
CA ASN A 73 -26.47 -1.59 3.75
C ASN A 73 -26.10 -1.24 5.20
N MET A 74 -24.88 -1.55 5.62
CA MET A 74 -24.36 -1.21 6.95
C MET A 74 -23.60 0.13 6.97
N SER A 75 -23.28 0.70 5.81
CA SER A 75 -22.66 2.01 5.72
C SER A 75 -23.66 3.12 6.05
N GLN A 76 -23.31 3.95 7.02
CA GLN A 76 -24.16 5.08 7.40
C GLN A 76 -24.11 6.14 6.31
N LYS A 77 -25.26 6.68 5.89
CA LYS A 77 -25.36 7.80 4.96
C LYS A 77 -25.85 9.05 5.68
N SER A 78 -25.34 10.21 5.28
CA SER A 78 -25.79 11.52 5.75
C SER A 78 -27.20 11.82 5.23
N SER A 79 -27.86 12.86 5.78
CA SER A 79 -29.14 13.37 5.27
C SER A 79 -29.10 13.73 3.78
N ASN A 80 -27.90 14.02 3.25
CA ASN A 80 -27.67 14.38 1.85
C ASN A 80 -27.30 13.18 0.97
N GLY A 81 -27.28 11.96 1.51
CA GLY A 81 -26.95 10.73 0.79
C GLY A 81 -25.46 10.31 0.81
N ASP A 82 -24.56 11.16 1.33
CA ASP A 82 -23.12 10.87 1.40
C ASP A 82 -22.77 9.83 2.47
N GLU A 83 -21.96 8.82 2.15
CA GLU A 83 -21.48 7.83 3.12
C GLU A 83 -20.64 8.48 4.24
N GLN A 84 -21.12 8.36 5.48
CA GLN A 84 -20.49 8.85 6.71
C GLN A 84 -19.48 7.86 7.28
N SER A 85 -19.84 6.58 7.36
CA SER A 85 -19.00 5.49 7.88
C SER A 85 -19.05 4.31 6.91
N SER A 86 -17.90 3.86 6.41
CA SER A 86 -17.79 2.70 5.53
C SER A 86 -17.54 1.44 6.35
N VAL A 87 -18.44 0.48 6.22
CA VAL A 87 -18.25 -0.89 6.66
C VAL A 87 -17.61 -1.66 5.50
N ILE A 88 -16.51 -2.37 5.76
CA ILE A 88 -15.82 -3.15 4.72
C ILE A 88 -16.25 -4.60 4.82
N ASP A 89 -16.72 -5.13 3.70
CA ASP A 89 -16.92 -6.55 3.51
C ASP A 89 -15.72 -7.19 2.84
N ILE A 90 -15.32 -8.32 3.39
CA ILE A 90 -14.29 -9.19 2.85
C ILE A 90 -14.87 -10.58 2.71
N ASP A 91 -15.16 -10.97 1.48
CA ASP A 91 -15.57 -12.34 1.17
C ASP A 91 -14.34 -13.18 0.81
N TYR A 92 -14.21 -14.34 1.44
CA TYR A 92 -13.16 -15.31 1.13
C TYR A 92 -13.68 -16.75 1.25
N GLY A 93 -13.59 -17.50 0.16
CA GLY A 93 -14.17 -18.85 0.10
C GLY A 93 -15.69 -18.82 0.27
N LYS A 94 -16.20 -19.45 1.34
CA LYS A 94 -17.62 -19.42 1.74
C LYS A 94 -17.88 -18.54 2.97
N ASN A 95 -16.87 -17.80 3.41
CA ASN A 95 -16.92 -17.00 4.62
C ASN A 95 -16.96 -15.51 4.24
N ARG A 96 -17.60 -14.71 5.09
CA ARG A 96 -17.62 -13.25 5.02
C ARG A 96 -17.11 -12.70 6.34
N SER A 97 -16.18 -11.76 6.27
CA SER A 97 -15.77 -10.95 7.41
C SER A 97 -16.23 -9.52 7.19
N ILE A 98 -16.91 -8.97 8.19
CA ILE A 98 -17.35 -7.58 8.22
C ILE A 98 -16.38 -6.82 9.12
N HIS A 99 -15.74 -5.79 8.58
CA HIS A 99 -14.74 -4.99 9.26
C HIS A 99 -15.22 -3.56 9.47
N VAL A 100 -15.13 -3.07 10.70
CA VAL A 100 -15.53 -1.71 11.08
C VAL A 100 -14.45 -1.05 11.92
N GLY A 101 -14.04 0.16 11.53
CA GLY A 101 -13.42 1.11 12.45
C GLY A 101 -11.90 1.01 12.66
N SER A 102 -11.30 -0.19 12.69
CA SER A 102 -9.85 -0.34 12.89
C SER A 102 -9.06 -0.34 11.58
N THR A 103 -7.73 -0.25 11.68
CA THR A 103 -6.85 -0.17 10.52
C THR A 103 -6.77 -1.53 9.83
N LEU A 104 -6.84 -1.58 8.50
CA LEU A 104 -6.78 -2.82 7.73
C LEU A 104 -5.82 -2.71 6.54
N LEU A 105 -4.95 -3.71 6.39
CA LEU A 105 -4.11 -3.90 5.21
C LEU A 105 -4.49 -5.19 4.51
N ALA A 106 -4.60 -5.15 3.18
CA ALA A 106 -4.74 -6.34 2.36
C ALA A 106 -3.77 -6.28 1.18
N TRP A 107 -2.93 -7.30 0.99
CA TRP A 107 -1.90 -7.28 -0.04
C TRP A 107 -1.74 -8.60 -0.79
N GLU A 108 -1.45 -8.50 -2.09
CA GLU A 108 -1.28 -9.62 -3.02
C GLU A 108 0.20 -9.92 -3.25
N GLY A 109 0.71 -11.07 -2.79
CA GLY A 109 2.02 -11.60 -3.22
C GLY A 109 3.28 -10.78 -2.89
N ILE A 110 3.15 -9.56 -2.36
CA ILE A 110 4.27 -8.68 -2.01
C ILE A 110 4.71 -8.87 -0.55
N LYS A 111 5.97 -8.57 -0.27
CA LYS A 111 6.55 -8.70 1.07
C LYS A 111 6.21 -7.49 1.93
N ASN A 112 5.62 -7.73 3.10
CA ASN A 112 5.56 -6.75 4.16
C ASN A 112 6.85 -6.82 5.00
N TYR A 113 7.75 -5.87 4.80
CA TYR A 113 9.03 -5.80 5.50
C TYR A 113 8.87 -5.52 7.00
N THR A 114 7.73 -4.95 7.42
CA THR A 114 7.43 -4.77 8.85
C THR A 114 7.23 -6.09 9.57
N ASP A 115 6.57 -7.06 8.92
CA ASP A 115 6.40 -8.40 9.50
C ASP A 115 7.74 -9.12 9.66
N ILE A 116 8.62 -8.98 8.67
CA ILE A 116 9.99 -9.54 8.71
C ILE A 116 10.79 -8.89 9.84
N TYR A 117 10.73 -7.56 9.95
CA TYR A 117 11.39 -6.81 11.02
C TYR A 117 10.90 -7.29 12.39
N ASN A 118 9.60 -7.30 12.63
CA ASN A 118 9.03 -7.70 13.91
C ASN A 118 9.38 -9.15 14.26
N HIS A 119 9.32 -10.08 13.31
CA HIS A 119 9.71 -11.47 13.55
C HIS A 119 11.19 -11.59 13.98
N ASN A 120 12.08 -10.82 13.34
CA ASN A 120 13.51 -10.86 13.64
C ASN A 120 13.87 -10.14 14.94
N HIS A 121 13.07 -9.17 15.40
CA HIS A 121 13.37 -8.37 16.59
C HIS A 121 12.57 -8.76 17.85
N VAL A 122 11.49 -9.54 17.72
CA VAL A 122 10.77 -10.12 18.87
C VAL A 122 11.54 -11.31 19.46
N ASN A 123 12.31 -12.04 18.63
CA ASN A 123 13.07 -13.22 19.05
C ASN A 123 14.48 -12.91 19.58
N VAL A 124 14.91 -11.66 19.46
CA VAL A 124 16.22 -11.23 19.94
C VAL A 124 15.96 -10.46 21.22
N ASN A 125 16.55 -10.92 22.34
CA ASN A 125 16.57 -10.24 23.65
C ASN A 125 17.32 -8.89 23.59
N THR A 126 17.13 -8.09 22.54
CA THR A 126 17.76 -6.80 22.33
C THR A 126 17.01 -5.73 23.10
N LYS A 127 17.28 -5.70 24.41
CA LYS A 127 17.27 -4.48 25.22
C LYS A 127 18.38 -3.53 24.74
N ASN A 128 18.37 -3.09 23.48
CA ASN A 128 19.24 -2.02 23.04
C ASN A 128 18.42 -0.72 22.99
N GLU A 129 18.40 -0.03 24.13
CA GLU A 129 17.75 1.28 24.29
C GLU A 129 18.30 2.33 23.31
N ASN A 130 19.52 2.13 22.80
CA ASN A 130 20.18 2.95 21.78
C ASN A 130 19.49 2.92 20.40
N ASP A 131 18.65 1.91 20.10
CA ASP A 131 17.99 1.79 18.81
C ASP A 131 16.77 2.74 18.70
N LYS A 132 16.22 3.19 19.84
CA LYS A 132 15.10 4.16 19.88
C LYS A 132 15.51 5.54 19.36
N SER A 133 16.79 5.90 19.48
CA SER A 133 17.34 7.21 19.04
C SER A 133 17.48 7.33 17.52
N ILE A 134 17.38 6.23 16.77
CA ILE A 134 17.44 6.24 15.31
C ILE A 134 16.01 6.38 14.76
N PRO A 135 15.70 7.32 13.87
CA PRO A 135 14.39 7.40 13.23
C PRO A 135 14.00 6.07 12.59
N PHE A 136 12.74 5.66 12.75
CA PHE A 136 12.20 4.38 12.28
C PHE A 136 12.55 4.09 10.81
N VAL A 137 12.39 5.09 9.94
CA VAL A 137 12.67 4.98 8.51
C VAL A 137 14.14 4.62 8.24
N ASN A 138 15.08 5.21 8.98
CA ASN A 138 16.51 4.89 8.84
C ASN A 138 16.83 3.48 9.36
N ARG A 139 16.22 3.05 10.47
CA ARG A 139 16.36 1.67 10.94
C ARG A 139 15.91 0.68 9.88
N PHE A 140 14.74 0.90 9.27
CA PHE A 140 14.21 0.04 8.21
C PHE A 140 15.14 0.01 6.99
N TYR A 141 15.62 1.17 6.54
CA TYR A 141 16.57 1.23 5.43
C TYR A 141 17.84 0.43 5.75
N ASN A 142 18.43 0.58 6.93
CA ASN A 142 19.67 -0.14 7.25
C ASN A 142 19.49 -1.66 7.31
N ASN A 143 18.33 -2.14 7.76
CA ASN A 143 18.00 -3.56 7.80
C ASN A 143 17.73 -4.15 6.40
N PHE A 144 17.15 -3.36 5.49
CA PHE A 144 16.64 -3.89 4.21
C PHE A 144 17.29 -3.31 2.95
N LYS A 145 18.27 -2.41 3.06
CA LYS A 145 18.99 -1.81 1.92
C LYS A 145 19.54 -2.82 0.90
N ASN A 146 19.92 -4.02 1.34
CA ASN A 146 20.42 -5.07 0.45
C ASN A 146 19.29 -5.77 -0.33
N SER A 147 18.05 -5.69 0.18
CA SER A 147 16.84 -6.20 -0.49
C SER A 147 16.16 -5.16 -1.39
N TRP A 148 16.48 -3.87 -1.20
CA TRP A 148 15.86 -2.77 -1.94
C TRP A 148 16.79 -2.25 -3.03
N GLY A 149 16.38 -2.39 -4.30
CA GLY A 149 17.10 -1.80 -5.42
C GLY A 149 17.04 -0.27 -5.39
N GLY A 150 18.16 0.39 -5.73
CA GLY A 150 18.35 1.84 -5.57
C GLY A 150 17.40 2.73 -6.38
N ASN A 151 16.76 2.20 -7.42
CA ASN A 151 15.79 2.91 -8.27
C ASN A 151 14.31 2.64 -7.89
N GLY A 152 14.05 1.86 -6.84
CA GLY A 152 12.68 1.58 -6.41
C GLY A 152 12.15 2.59 -5.37
N THR A 153 10.92 2.33 -4.94
CA THR A 153 10.19 3.12 -3.95
C THR A 153 9.71 2.21 -2.83
N VAL A 154 9.82 2.70 -1.60
CA VAL A 154 9.27 2.05 -0.40
C VAL A 154 8.03 2.80 0.03
N VAL A 155 6.91 2.09 0.15
CA VAL A 155 5.65 2.57 0.72
C VAL A 155 5.62 2.18 2.19
N PHE A 156 5.75 3.16 3.08
CA PHE A 156 5.53 2.96 4.51
C PHE A 156 4.07 3.26 4.83
N ILE A 157 3.45 2.32 5.53
CA ILE A 157 2.07 2.42 6.01
C ILE A 157 2.10 2.53 7.53
N LYS A 158 1.30 3.45 8.06
CA LYS A 158 1.16 3.71 9.49
C LYS A 158 -0.31 3.54 9.91
N SER A 159 -0.51 3.13 11.16
CA SER A 159 -1.82 3.17 11.81
C SER A 159 -2.28 4.63 11.93
N HIS A 160 -3.53 4.79 12.36
CA HIS A 160 -4.11 6.09 12.66
C HIS A 160 -3.35 6.90 13.74
N SER A 161 -2.60 6.25 14.64
CA SER A 161 -1.76 6.94 15.64
C SER A 161 -0.37 7.31 15.10
N GLY A 162 -0.05 6.90 13.86
CA GLY A 162 1.27 7.06 13.26
C GLY A 162 2.23 5.90 13.52
N ALA A 163 1.80 4.84 14.21
CA ALA A 163 2.63 3.65 14.44
C ALA A 163 2.88 2.90 13.11
N PRO A 164 4.11 2.48 12.81
CA PRO A 164 4.43 1.83 11.54
C PRO A 164 3.90 0.39 11.51
N ILE A 165 3.02 0.09 10.54
CA ILE A 165 2.34 -1.22 10.42
C ILE A 165 2.70 -1.97 9.14
N GLY A 166 3.24 -1.27 8.13
CA GLY A 166 3.61 -1.88 6.86
C GLY A 166 4.77 -1.17 6.18
N ALA A 167 5.59 -1.93 5.47
CA ALA A 167 6.62 -1.40 4.60
C ALA A 167 6.70 -2.30 3.36
N PHE A 168 6.40 -1.73 2.19
CA PHE A 168 6.32 -2.45 0.93
C PHE A 168 7.26 -1.82 -0.09
N TYR A 169 8.06 -2.62 -0.78
CA TYR A 169 9.01 -2.15 -1.78
C TYR A 169 8.56 -2.60 -3.17
N GLY A 170 8.73 -1.73 -4.17
CA GLY A 170 8.63 -2.09 -5.58
C GLY A 170 9.37 -1.13 -6.49
N LYS A 171 9.59 -1.54 -7.74
CA LYS A 171 10.21 -0.69 -8.78
C LYS A 171 9.20 0.28 -9.37
N HIS A 172 7.95 -0.17 -9.52
CA HIS A 172 6.84 0.64 -10.01
C HIS A 172 5.76 0.70 -8.93
N VAL A 173 5.53 1.91 -8.42
CA VAL A 173 4.51 2.17 -7.41
C VAL A 173 3.57 3.23 -7.97
N SER A 174 2.27 2.93 -7.99
CA SER A 174 1.23 3.89 -8.30
C SER A 174 0.14 3.86 -7.24
N ILE A 175 -0.44 5.03 -6.98
CA ILE A 175 -1.39 5.28 -5.89
C ILE A 175 -2.73 5.66 -6.51
N HIS A 176 -3.79 5.03 -6.05
CA HIS A 176 -5.11 5.09 -6.63
C HIS A 176 -6.15 5.35 -5.56
N LYS A 177 -7.12 6.21 -5.88
CA LYS A 177 -8.33 6.33 -5.09
C LYS A 177 -9.19 5.09 -5.30
N THR A 178 -9.83 4.64 -4.23
CA THR A 178 -10.81 3.57 -4.27
C THR A 178 -12.21 4.13 -4.00
N LYS A 179 -13.23 3.33 -4.31
CA LYS A 179 -14.63 3.66 -3.99
C LYS A 179 -14.92 3.53 -2.50
N VAL A 180 -14.10 2.77 -1.77
CA VAL A 180 -14.22 2.61 -0.31
C VAL A 180 -13.71 3.88 0.38
N LYS A 181 -14.57 4.55 1.15
CA LYS A 181 -14.18 5.74 1.91
C LYS A 181 -13.04 5.42 2.89
N ASN A 182 -12.09 6.35 3.04
CA ASN A 182 -10.90 6.23 3.89
C ASN A 182 -9.99 5.05 3.52
N ALA A 183 -10.03 4.60 2.27
CA ALA A 183 -9.10 3.63 1.75
C ALA A 183 -8.27 4.18 0.59
N THR A 184 -7.14 3.55 0.36
CA THR A 184 -6.21 3.83 -0.74
C THR A 184 -5.76 2.52 -1.34
N ASP A 185 -5.74 2.47 -2.67
CA ASP A 185 -5.21 1.36 -3.43
C ASP A 185 -3.81 1.71 -3.94
N PHE A 186 -2.89 0.78 -3.79
CA PHE A 186 -1.58 0.83 -4.40
C PHE A 186 -1.47 -0.30 -5.42
N VAL A 187 -0.76 -0.02 -6.51
CA VAL A 187 -0.24 -1.05 -7.41
C VAL A 187 1.27 -1.01 -7.30
N ILE A 188 1.85 -2.09 -6.78
CA ILE A 188 3.28 -2.26 -6.54
C ILE A 188 3.76 -3.41 -7.41
N ASP A 189 4.51 -3.11 -8.47
CA ASP A 189 5.00 -4.09 -9.45
C ASP A 189 3.89 -5.03 -9.98
N GLY A 190 2.70 -4.48 -10.23
CA GLY A 190 1.53 -5.22 -10.74
C GLY A 190 0.69 -5.92 -9.66
N HIS A 191 1.04 -5.78 -8.39
CA HIS A 191 0.31 -6.38 -7.26
C HIS A 191 -0.49 -5.36 -6.46
N ARG A 192 -1.65 -5.78 -5.95
CA ARG A 192 -2.51 -4.95 -5.11
C ARG A 192 -1.97 -4.82 -3.69
N LEU A 193 -1.98 -3.60 -3.17
CA LEU A 193 -2.03 -3.31 -1.74
C LEU A 193 -3.22 -2.38 -1.48
N PHE A 194 -4.18 -2.85 -0.70
CA PHE A 194 -5.33 -2.09 -0.23
C PHE A 194 -5.08 -1.67 1.23
N CYS A 195 -5.26 -0.39 1.53
CA CYS A 195 -5.08 0.18 2.85
C CYS A 195 -6.34 0.90 3.28
N TYR A 196 -6.92 0.53 4.41
CA TYR A 196 -8.09 1.20 5.00
C TYR A 196 -7.75 1.83 6.35
N ARG A 197 -8.13 3.10 6.53
CA ARG A 197 -7.86 3.91 7.72
C ARG A 197 -6.37 3.93 8.10
N CYS A 198 -5.52 4.09 7.10
CA CYS A 198 -4.08 4.16 7.25
C CYS A 198 -3.55 5.52 6.80
N ASP A 199 -2.46 5.95 7.41
CA ASP A 199 -1.58 6.96 6.83
C ASP A 199 -0.49 6.28 6.01
N TYR A 200 0.04 6.95 4.99
CA TYR A 200 1.17 6.43 4.23
C TYR A 200 2.19 7.50 3.87
N THR A 201 3.41 7.05 3.58
CA THR A 201 4.47 7.90 2.99
C THR A 201 5.32 7.05 2.06
N THR A 202 5.55 7.54 0.85
CA THR A 202 6.40 6.87 -0.14
C THR A 202 7.76 7.53 -0.21
N TYR A 203 8.83 6.74 -0.12
CA TYR A 203 10.18 7.24 -0.30
C TYR A 203 10.89 6.51 -1.45
N PRO A 204 11.43 7.23 -2.43
CA PRO A 204 12.44 6.66 -3.32
C PRO A 204 13.63 6.15 -2.50
N VAL A 205 14.17 4.98 -2.85
CA VAL A 205 15.25 4.35 -2.08
C VAL A 205 16.50 5.24 -2.02
N HIS A 206 16.80 6.01 -3.07
CA HIS A 206 17.92 6.95 -3.05
C HIS A 206 17.76 8.07 -2.01
N VAL A 207 16.52 8.49 -1.71
CA VAL A 207 16.23 9.46 -0.64
C VAL A 207 16.44 8.82 0.73
N LEU A 208 16.03 7.56 0.91
CA LEU A 208 16.30 6.82 2.15
C LEU A 208 17.81 6.67 2.40
N LYS A 209 18.57 6.41 1.33
CA LYS A 209 20.04 6.33 1.40
C LYS A 209 20.67 7.63 1.86
N SER A 210 20.23 8.78 1.34
CA SER A 210 20.79 10.08 1.73
C SER A 210 20.41 10.44 3.17
N MET A 211 19.18 10.18 3.60
CA MET A 211 18.74 10.34 4.99
C MET A 211 19.61 9.53 5.97
N ALA A 212 19.87 8.26 5.62
CA ALA A 212 20.71 7.37 6.43
C ALA A 212 22.17 7.83 6.53
N GLN A 213 22.70 8.42 5.45
CA GLN A 213 24.08 8.92 5.40
C GLN A 213 24.24 10.22 6.19
N ASN A 214 23.30 11.16 6.08
CA ASN A 214 23.36 12.45 6.77
C ASN A 214 23.33 12.27 8.29
N GLN A 215 22.53 11.32 8.80
CA GLN A 215 22.49 11.05 10.24
C GLN A 215 23.83 10.59 10.83
N LYS A 216 24.68 9.91 10.05
CA LYS A 216 26.02 9.49 10.50
C LYS A 216 26.97 10.67 10.67
N VAL A 217 26.81 11.72 9.88
CA VAL A 217 27.65 12.93 9.93
C VAL A 217 27.36 13.72 11.21
N ASP A 218 26.10 13.79 11.62
CA ASP A 218 25.69 14.54 12.81
C ASP A 218 26.16 13.88 14.11
N THR A 219 26.16 12.53 14.17
CA THR A 219 26.69 11.79 15.33
C THR A 219 28.20 11.94 15.53
N HIS A 220 28.96 12.25 14.48
CA HIS A 220 30.41 12.47 14.58
C HIS A 220 30.79 13.91 14.97
N LYS A 221 29.89 14.89 14.80
CA LYS A 221 30.13 16.29 15.20
C LYS A 221 29.84 16.55 16.69
N SER A 222 29.16 15.65 17.37
CA SER A 222 28.70 15.83 18.76
C SER A 222 29.57 15.16 19.83
N ALA A 223 30.74 14.61 19.50
CA ALA A 223 31.64 14.06 20.52
C ALA A 223 32.32 15.21 21.29
N PRO A 224 32.07 15.40 22.61
CA PRO A 224 32.80 16.39 23.38
C PRO A 224 34.26 15.99 23.41
N LYS A 225 35.16 16.92 23.06
CA LYS A 225 36.60 16.76 23.32
C LYS A 225 36.75 16.62 24.82
N VAL A 226 36.99 15.40 25.30
CA VAL A 226 37.41 15.15 26.68
C VAL A 226 38.75 15.86 26.84
N SER A 227 38.72 17.02 27.48
CA SER A 227 39.92 17.76 27.88
C SER A 227 40.57 16.99 29.02
N THR A 228 41.53 16.13 28.71
CA THR A 228 42.48 15.62 29.70
C THR A 228 43.31 16.80 30.21
N LYS A 229 43.04 17.22 31.44
CA LYS A 229 43.99 17.97 32.28
C LYS A 229 44.66 17.00 33.22
#